data_AF-A0A8J4INU4-F1
#
_entry.id   AF-A0A8J4INU4-F1
#
_cell.length_a   1.000
_cell.length_b   1.000
_cell.length_c   1.000
_cell.angle_alpha   90.00
_cell.angle_beta   90.00
_cell.angle_gamma   90.00
#
_symmetry.space_group_name_H-M   'P 1'
#
loop_
_entity.id
_entity.type
_entity.pdbx_description
1 polymer ?
#
loop_
_entity_poly.entity_id
_entity_poly.type
_entity_poly.pdbx_seq_one_letter_code
_entity_poly.pdbx_strand_id
1 'polypeptide(L)'
;MSDEAAAHYGPAIEQLALGRRFLRREFGACGTPRVAWQIDPFGHSRQLAAIFAQVGAPPLGPPPSPRGTLASRLTPSSLQMGYDGLFVGRVDHQDKATREQLQEMELLWRASGSLPPPTADLFTGG
;
A
#
# COMPACT_ATOMS: atom_id res chain seq x y z
N MET A 1 -11.44 -2.36 4.71
CA MET A 1 -11.73 -2.04 3.31
C MET A 1 -12.41 -0.69 3.30
N SER A 2 -11.84 0.28 2.61
CA SER A 2 -12.42 1.60 2.36
C SER A 2 -12.92 1.66 0.92
N ASP A 3 -13.89 2.52 0.63
CA ASP A 3 -14.20 2.85 -0.76
C ASP A 3 -13.02 3.60 -1.41
N GLU A 4 -12.83 3.45 -2.71
CA GLU A 4 -11.72 4.05 -3.46
C GLU A 4 -12.12 5.25 -4.32
N ALA A 5 -13.43 5.47 -4.51
CA ALA A 5 -13.96 6.55 -5.35
C ALA A 5 -14.31 7.81 -4.54
N ALA A 6 -14.97 7.65 -3.40
CA ALA A 6 -15.51 8.75 -2.60
C ALA A 6 -14.69 9.05 -1.32
N ALA A 7 -13.78 8.15 -0.92
CA ALA A 7 -12.98 8.35 0.28
C ALA A 7 -11.83 9.33 0.03
N HIS A 8 -11.70 10.34 0.90
CA HIS A 8 -10.49 11.14 0.96
C HIS A 8 -9.32 10.29 1.48
N TYR A 9 -8.12 10.48 0.93
CA TYR A 9 -6.94 9.67 1.23
C TYR A 9 -6.57 9.68 2.72
N GLY A 10 -6.71 10.82 3.41
CA GLY A 10 -6.40 10.95 4.84
C GLY A 10 -7.16 9.94 5.72
N PRO A 11 -8.51 9.96 5.73
CA PRO A 11 -9.32 8.98 6.45
C PRO A 11 -9.05 7.52 6.06
N ALA A 12 -8.82 7.24 4.77
CA ALA A 12 -8.48 5.89 4.30
C ALA A 12 -7.14 5.40 4.90
N ILE A 13 -6.13 6.27 4.92
CA ILE A 13 -4.82 6.00 5.51
C ILE A 13 -4.96 5.75 7.03
N GLU A 14 -5.70 6.59 7.74
CA GLU A 14 -5.90 6.45 9.18
C GLU A 14 -6.60 5.14 9.54
N GLN A 15 -7.62 4.75 8.76
CA GLN A 15 -8.34 3.49 8.94
C GLN A 15 -7.39 2.29 8.79
N LEU A 16 -6.60 2.25 7.72
CA LEU A 16 -5.67 1.16 7.46
C LEU A 16 -4.56 1.14 8.52
N ALA A 17 -4.05 2.30 8.94
CA ALA A 17 -3.03 2.40 9.98
C ALA A 17 -3.54 1.94 11.34
N LEU A 18 -4.80 2.24 11.69
CA LEU A 18 -5.42 1.77 12.93
C LEU A 18 -5.51 0.25 12.95
N GLY A 19 -6.02 -0.37 11.88
CA GLY A 19 -6.11 -1.82 11.75
C GLY A 19 -4.75 -2.50 11.82
N ARG A 20 -3.75 -1.97 11.10
CA ARG A 20 -2.38 -2.50 11.13
C ARG A 20 -1.74 -2.37 12.52
N ARG A 21 -1.94 -1.26 13.22
CA ARG A 21 -1.44 -1.09 14.60
C ARG A 21 -2.09 -2.10 15.55
N PHE A 22 -3.39 -2.33 15.43
CA PHE A 22 -4.10 -3.34 16.20
C PHE A 22 -3.52 -4.74 15.95
N LEU A 23 -3.44 -5.17 14.69
CA LEU A 23 -2.92 -6.50 14.34
C LEU A 23 -1.48 -6.71 14.81
N ARG A 24 -0.61 -5.71 14.67
CA ARG A 24 0.77 -5.79 15.15
C ARG A 24 0.86 -5.85 16.68
N ARG A 25 -0.08 -5.24 17.39
CA ARG A 25 -0.10 -5.27 18.86
C ARG A 25 -0.57 -6.63 19.39
N GLU A 26 -1.61 -7.19 18.81
CA GLU A 26 -2.20 -8.45 19.29
C GLU A 26 -1.43 -9.69 18.81
N PHE A 27 -0.91 -9.66 17.58
CA PHE A 27 -0.27 -10.82 16.93
C PHE A 27 1.22 -10.61 16.66
N GLY A 28 1.81 -9.48 17.06
CA GLY A 28 3.23 -9.20 16.84
C GLY A 28 3.60 -9.06 15.35
N ALA A 29 4.83 -9.44 15.01
CA ALA A 29 5.35 -9.29 13.64
C ALA A 29 4.57 -10.14 12.61
N CYS A 30 4.13 -11.34 12.97
CA CYS A 30 3.42 -12.24 12.06
C CYS A 30 2.01 -11.77 11.69
N GLY A 31 1.40 -10.88 12.49
CA GLY A 31 0.11 -10.26 12.16
C GLY A 31 0.18 -9.10 11.17
N THR A 32 1.36 -8.75 10.67
CA THR A 32 1.52 -7.64 9.74
C THR A 32 1.11 -8.09 8.33
N PRO A 33 0.04 -7.55 7.75
CA PRO A 33 -0.40 -7.97 6.42
C PRO A 33 0.62 -7.55 5.36
N ARG A 34 0.92 -8.47 4.44
CA ARG A 34 1.81 -8.29 3.28
C ARG A 34 1.05 -8.00 1.99
N VAL A 35 -0.23 -8.38 1.95
CA VAL A 35 -1.10 -8.26 0.77
C VAL A 35 -2.37 -7.50 1.13
N ALA A 36 -2.78 -6.59 0.25
CA ALA A 36 -4.03 -5.87 0.34
C ALA A 36 -5.12 -6.61 -0.45
N TRP A 37 -6.36 -6.59 0.05
CA TRP A 37 -7.49 -7.32 -0.51
C TRP A 37 -8.66 -6.38 -0.76
N GLN A 38 -8.86 -5.97 -2.02
CA GLN A 38 -9.87 -5.01 -2.45
C GLN A 38 -10.83 -5.60 -3.49
N ILE A 39 -11.60 -6.61 -3.09
CA ILE A 39 -12.47 -7.34 -4.02
C ILE A 39 -13.81 -6.67 -4.36
N ASP A 40 -14.29 -5.75 -3.52
CA ASP A 40 -15.64 -5.19 -3.61
C ASP A 40 -15.78 -3.65 -3.78
N PRO A 41 -14.71 -2.83 -3.80
CA PRO A 41 -14.84 -1.42 -4.23
C PRO A 41 -15.24 -1.28 -5.71
N PHE A 42 -16.04 -0.26 -6.02
CA PHE A 42 -16.43 0.04 -7.40
C PHE A 42 -15.35 0.85 -8.13
N GLY A 43 -14.41 0.13 -8.76
CA GLY A 43 -13.24 0.70 -9.42
C GLY A 43 -12.08 0.90 -8.45
N HIS A 44 -10.87 1.07 -9.02
CA HIS A 44 -9.62 1.07 -8.26
C HIS A 44 -8.78 2.32 -8.48
N SER A 45 -8.27 2.90 -7.39
CA SER A 45 -7.54 4.18 -7.45
C SER A 45 -6.03 3.99 -7.44
N ARG A 46 -5.34 4.70 -8.34
CA ARG A 46 -3.87 4.69 -8.41
C ARG A 46 -3.23 5.29 -7.15
N GLN A 47 -3.92 6.24 -6.52
CA GLN A 47 -3.49 6.90 -5.30
C GLN A 47 -3.45 5.93 -4.11
N LEU A 48 -4.48 5.09 -3.94
CA LEU A 48 -4.49 4.11 -2.86
C LEU A 48 -3.45 3.01 -3.09
N ALA A 49 -3.26 2.58 -4.35
CA ALA A 49 -2.16 1.68 -4.71
C ALA A 49 -0.78 2.25 -4.35
N ALA A 50 -0.54 3.55 -4.56
CA ALA A 50 0.73 4.19 -4.21
C ALA A 50 0.95 4.25 -2.69
N ILE A 51 -0.11 4.36 -1.90
CA ILE A 51 -0.05 4.34 -0.43
C ILE A 51 0.27 2.93 0.08
N PHE A 52 -0.32 1.88 -0.54
CA PHE A 52 -0.02 0.49 -0.21
C PHE A 52 1.44 0.13 -0.55
N ALA A 53 1.90 0.53 -1.73
CA ALA A 53 3.20 0.21 -2.28
C ALA A 53 4.37 0.90 -1.57
N GLN A 54 4.14 2.08 -1.01
CA GLN A 54 5.20 2.82 -0.32
C GLN A 54 5.79 1.97 0.81
N VAL A 55 6.95 1.40 0.54
CA VAL A 55 7.85 0.70 1.47
C VAL A 55 8.53 1.78 2.31
N GLY A 56 8.71 1.50 3.60
CA GLY A 56 9.55 2.31 4.49
C GLY A 56 10.96 2.42 3.94
N ALA A 57 11.21 3.38 3.05
CA ALA A 57 12.54 3.68 2.60
C ALA A 57 13.28 4.24 3.83
N PRO A 58 14.44 3.67 4.22
CA PRO A 58 15.26 4.33 5.22
C PRO A 58 15.59 5.74 4.70
N PRO A 59 15.65 6.75 5.58
CA PRO A 59 16.04 8.09 5.15
C PRO A 59 17.38 7.97 4.41
N LEU A 60 17.47 8.59 3.23
CA LEU A 60 18.73 8.83 2.54
C LEU A 60 19.54 9.83 3.37
N GLY A 61 20.12 9.35 4.46
CA GLY A 61 20.93 10.09 5.40
C GLY A 61 21.90 9.13 6.09
N PRO A 62 23.08 9.61 6.49
CA PRO A 62 24.05 8.78 7.20
C PRO A 62 23.41 8.19 8.48
N PRO A 63 23.79 6.96 8.88
CA PRO A 63 23.20 6.30 10.03
C PRO A 63 23.35 7.17 11.29
N PRO A 64 22.33 7.23 12.18
CA PRO A 64 22.44 7.99 13.42
C PRO A 64 23.51 7.35 14.30
N SER A 65 24.51 8.16 14.67
CA SER A 65 25.57 7.79 15.60
C SER A 65 25.02 7.25 16.92
N PRO A 66 25.68 6.27 17.57
CA PRO A 66 25.13 5.49 18.68
C PRO A 66 25.10 6.23 20.04
N ARG A 67 25.08 7.57 20.05
CA ARG A 67 25.02 8.33 21.30
C ARG A 67 23.59 8.77 21.58
N GLY A 68 23.05 8.21 22.65
CA GLY A 68 21.66 8.31 23.04
C GLY A 68 21.19 9.74 23.23
N THR A 69 20.08 10.05 22.56
CA THR A 69 19.17 11.12 22.94
C THR A 69 17.76 10.57 22.80
N LEU A 70 17.03 10.53 23.92
CA LEU A 70 15.65 10.06 24.09
C LEU A 70 14.63 11.00 23.39
N ALA A 71 14.84 11.32 22.11
CA ALA A 71 14.06 12.32 21.37
C ALA A 71 13.67 11.86 19.95
N SER A 72 13.39 10.57 19.75
CA SER A 72 12.88 10.05 18.45
C SER A 72 11.43 9.57 18.52
N ARG A 73 10.64 10.01 19.51
CA ARG A 73 9.33 9.41 19.77
C ARG A 73 8.18 9.85 18.87
N LEU A 74 8.34 10.83 17.98
CA LEU A 74 7.33 11.19 16.97
C LEU A 74 7.99 11.92 15.79
N THR A 75 8.83 11.24 15.00
CA THR A 75 8.93 11.68 13.60
C THR A 75 7.63 11.25 12.91
N PRO A 76 6.92 12.12 12.20
CA PRO A 76 5.90 11.67 11.26
C PRO A 76 6.66 11.11 10.06
N SER A 77 7.33 9.97 10.23
CA SER A 77 7.74 9.14 9.13
C SER A 77 6.45 8.62 8.51
N SER A 78 5.96 9.39 7.54
CA SER A 78 5.19 8.98 6.37
C SER A 78 4.61 7.57 6.50
N LEU A 79 3.28 7.51 6.59
CA LEU A 79 2.51 6.27 6.51
C LEU A 79 2.86 5.50 5.23
N GLN A 80 3.86 4.62 5.34
CA GLN A 80 4.37 3.76 4.30
C GLN A 80 4.03 2.33 4.71
N MET A 81 3.09 1.73 3.99
CA MET A 81 2.43 0.48 4.40
C MET A 81 3.21 -0.77 4.00
N GLY A 82 4.06 -0.67 2.97
CA GLY A 82 4.99 -1.73 2.54
C GLY A 82 4.28 -3.03 2.21
N TYR A 83 3.19 -2.96 1.45
CA TYR A 83 2.53 -4.13 0.88
C TYR A 83 3.31 -4.61 -0.35
N ASP A 84 3.39 -5.93 -0.51
CA ASP A 84 4.03 -6.57 -1.66
C ASP A 84 3.04 -6.73 -2.83
N GLY A 85 1.74 -6.83 -2.54
CA GLY A 85 0.70 -6.97 -3.56
C GLY A 85 -0.68 -6.50 -3.15
N LEU A 86 -1.54 -6.31 -4.15
CA LEU A 86 -2.94 -5.90 -4.04
C LEU A 86 -3.79 -6.79 -4.96
N PHE A 87 -4.80 -7.44 -4.41
CA PHE A 87 -5.79 -8.16 -5.22
C PHE A 87 -7.05 -7.34 -5.36
N VAL A 88 -7.56 -7.27 -6.59
CA VAL A 88 -8.73 -6.51 -6.99
C VAL A 88 -9.80 -7.44 -7.54
N GLY A 89 -11.08 -7.12 -7.34
CA GLY A 89 -12.18 -7.98 -7.80
C GLY A 89 -13.06 -7.35 -8.86
N ARG A 90 -13.30 -6.04 -8.79
CA ARG A 90 -14.20 -5.32 -9.71
C ARG A 90 -13.39 -4.52 -10.73
N VAL A 91 -13.21 -5.11 -11.90
CA VAL A 91 -12.65 -4.47 -13.10
C VAL A 91 -13.75 -4.36 -14.16
N ASP A 92 -13.62 -3.38 -15.06
CA ASP A 92 -14.54 -3.26 -16.19
C ASP A 92 -14.61 -4.58 -16.99
N HIS A 93 -15.80 -4.96 -17.41
CA HIS A 93 -16.05 -6.21 -18.10
C HIS A 93 -15.27 -6.36 -19.42
N GLN A 94 -15.05 -5.28 -20.17
CA GLN A 94 -14.29 -5.32 -21.44
C GLN A 94 -12.80 -5.45 -21.16
N ASP A 95 -12.31 -4.72 -20.16
CA ASP A 95 -10.92 -4.83 -19.69
C ASP A 95 -10.63 -6.25 -19.17
N LYS A 96 -11.54 -6.82 -18.35
CA LYS A 96 -11.45 -8.19 -17.86
C LYS A 96 -11.39 -9.22 -19.00
N ALA A 97 -12.33 -9.15 -19.94
CA ALA A 97 -12.36 -10.08 -21.06
C ALA A 97 -11.09 -10.00 -21.94
N THR A 98 -10.58 -8.78 -22.14
CA THR A 98 -9.33 -8.55 -22.89
C THR A 98 -8.13 -9.15 -22.16
N ARG A 99 -8.01 -8.90 -20.85
CA ARG A 99 -6.91 -9.43 -20.03
C ARG A 99 -6.95 -10.94 -19.88
N GLU A 100 -8.13 -11.55 -19.81
CA GLU A 100 -8.28 -13.00 -19.81
C GLU A 100 -7.77 -13.62 -21.12
N GLN A 101 -8.03 -12.98 -22.26
CA GLN A 101 -7.53 -13.44 -23.57
C GLN A 101 -6.03 -13.26 -23.73
N LEU A 102 -5.48 -12.14 -23.24
CA LEU A 102 -4.06 -11.81 -23.34
C LEU A 102 -3.20 -12.42 -22.23
N GLN A 103 -3.81 -13.09 -21.26
CA GLN A 103 -3.17 -13.58 -20.03
C GLN A 103 -2.49 -12.47 -19.21
N GLU A 104 -3.13 -11.30 -19.15
CA GLU A 104 -2.66 -10.08 -18.46
C GLU A 104 -3.47 -9.78 -17.19
N MET A 105 -4.02 -10.81 -16.55
CA MET A 105 -4.76 -10.69 -15.28
C MET A 105 -3.87 -10.29 -14.10
N GLU A 106 -2.57 -10.47 -14.24
CA GLU A 106 -1.56 -10.12 -13.25
C GLU A 106 -0.57 -9.12 -13.86
N LEU A 107 -0.28 -8.02 -13.15
CA LEU A 107 0.64 -7.00 -13.62
C LEU A 107 1.39 -6.32 -12.48
N LEU A 108 2.53 -5.71 -12.82
CA LEU A 108 3.24 -4.81 -11.93
C LEU A 108 2.68 -3.38 -12.10
N TRP A 109 1.90 -2.93 -11.12
CA TRP A 109 1.24 -1.63 -11.19
C TRP A 109 2.15 -0.52 -10.66
N ARG A 110 2.60 0.38 -11.56
CA ARG A 110 3.29 1.62 -11.19
C ARG A 110 2.28 2.68 -10.76
N ALA A 111 2.13 2.83 -9.45
CA ALA A 111 1.11 3.68 -8.86
C ALA A 111 1.52 5.16 -8.73
N SER A 112 2.79 5.51 -8.94
CA SER A 112 3.22 6.91 -8.98
C SER A 112 4.13 7.19 -10.16
N GLY A 113 3.90 8.32 -10.83
CA GLY A 113 4.80 8.84 -11.86
C GLY A 113 5.91 9.73 -11.31
N SER A 114 5.82 10.11 -10.04
CA SER A 114 6.76 11.06 -9.39
C SER A 114 7.74 10.37 -8.45
N LEU A 115 7.40 9.19 -7.92
CA LEU A 115 8.28 8.43 -7.04
C LEU A 115 9.19 7.52 -7.86
N PRO A 116 10.49 7.43 -7.52
CA PRO A 116 11.40 6.55 -8.23
C PRO A 116 11.03 5.08 -7.99
N PRO A 117 11.09 4.22 -9.03
CA PRO A 117 10.97 2.78 -8.86
C PRO A 117 12.02 2.24 -7.88
N PRO A 118 11.72 1.24 -7.03
CA PRO A 118 10.44 0.50 -6.91
C PRO A 118 9.48 1.07 -5.85
N THR A 119 9.65 2.32 -5.41
CA THR A 119 8.98 2.88 -4.21
C THR A 119 7.45 2.85 -4.26
N ALA A 120 6.85 2.84 -5.46
CA ALA A 120 5.40 2.81 -5.65
C ALA A 120 4.96 1.77 -6.68
N ASP A 121 5.75 0.71 -6.85
CA ASP A 121 5.43 -0.40 -7.72
C ASP A 121 4.78 -1.52 -6.88
N LEU A 122 3.62 -2.04 -7.30
CA LEU A 122 2.84 -3.03 -6.54
C LEU A 122 2.41 -4.18 -7.44
N PHE A 123 2.62 -5.42 -7.01
CA PHE A 123 2.03 -6.56 -7.72
C PHE A 123 0.50 -6.48 -7.62
N THR A 124 -0.20 -6.57 -8.75
CA THR A 124 -1.66 -6.51 -8.79
C THR A 124 -2.22 -7.68 -9.56
N GLY A 125 -3.16 -8.40 -8.96
CA GLY A 125 -3.87 -9.53 -9.59
C GLY A 125 -5.38 -9.41 -9.42
N GLY A 126 -6.13 -9.95 -10.38
CA GLY A 126 -7.60 -9.95 -10.38
C GLY A 126 -8.22 -11.22 -10.97
#